data_AF-A0A437APE5-F1
#
_entry.id   AF-A0A437APE5-F1
#
_cell.length_a   1.000
_cell.length_b   1.000
_cell.length_c   1.000
_cell.angle_alpha   90.00
_cell.angle_beta   90.00
_cell.angle_gamma   90.00
#
_symmetry.space_group_name_H-M   'P 1'
#
loop_
_entity.id
_entity.type
_entity.pdbx_description
1 polymer ?
#
loop_
_entity_poly.entity_id
_entity_poly.type
_entity_poly.pdbx_seq_one_letter_code
_entity_poly.pdbx_strand_id
1 'polypeptide(L)'
;MSKEEFVKDLANKLKKLETNVQLEKRIYVKEKLKLEIKAIRGRIEESLTKEVEVKENNTVQISKENILVYNTKEIRKNKENQRLEVKAKEIYLENLVGCTIYAHSEESLFISNCINCQIFCTAKQIRLTNSSKIFFDAFTYTGIFIEKSNEVKIKERKEKNNFCCNVKDFSAPFSSKNYKFVN
;
A
#
# COMPACT_ATOMS: atom_id res chain seq x y z
N MET A 1 1.44 34.13 14.58
CA MET A 1 0.98 32.78 14.22
C MET A 1 2.20 31.89 14.14
N SER A 2 2.29 30.91 15.04
CA SER A 2 3.41 29.96 15.04
C SER A 2 3.34 29.05 13.80
N LYS A 3 4.45 28.42 13.44
CA LYS A 3 4.51 27.45 12.34
C LYS A 3 3.54 26.27 12.59
N GLU A 4 3.42 25.85 13.84
CA GLU A 4 2.46 24.83 14.28
C GLU A 4 1.01 25.28 14.12
N GLU A 5 0.69 26.52 14.49
CA GLU A 5 -0.64 27.11 14.29
C GLU A 5 -0.98 27.21 12.80
N PHE A 6 -0.03 27.59 11.97
CA PHE A 6 -0.19 27.68 10.52
C PHE A 6 -0.46 26.31 9.88
N VAL A 7 0.31 25.28 10.24
CA VAL A 7 0.09 23.92 9.74
C VAL A 7 -1.24 23.34 10.24
N LYS A 8 -1.61 23.62 11.49
CA LYS A 8 -2.90 23.20 12.08
C LYS A 8 -4.08 23.85 11.38
N ASP A 9 -3.99 25.13 11.02
CA ASP A 9 -5.03 25.83 10.25
C ASP A 9 -5.18 25.22 8.85
N LEU A 10 -4.06 24.99 8.15
CA LEU A 10 -4.07 24.33 6.84
C LEU A 10 -4.65 22.91 6.89
N ALA A 11 -4.33 22.13 7.93
CA ALA A 11 -4.88 20.79 8.13
C ALA A 11 -6.39 20.81 8.39
N ASN A 12 -6.88 21.77 9.17
CA ASN A 12 -8.32 21.96 9.38
C ASN A 12 -9.04 22.36 8.09
N LYS A 13 -8.42 23.22 7.28
CA LYS A 13 -8.94 23.61 5.96
C LYS A 13 -8.99 22.42 5.00
N LEU A 14 -7.94 21.58 4.99
CA LEU A 14 -7.87 20.36 4.19
C LEU A 14 -9.02 19.40 4.53
N LYS A 15 -9.26 19.15 5.83
CA LYS A 15 -10.35 18.28 6.29
C LYS A 15 -11.72 18.77 5.82
N LYS A 16 -11.98 20.08 5.90
CA LYS A 16 -13.24 20.66 5.40
C LYS A 16 -13.42 20.47 3.89
N LEU A 17 -12.35 20.67 3.11
CA LEU A 17 -12.39 20.50 1.65
C LEU A 17 -12.60 19.04 1.24
N GLU A 18 -11.99 18.09 1.94
CA GLU A 18 -12.17 16.66 1.67
C GLU A 18 -13.62 16.21 1.92
N THR A 19 -14.25 16.69 3.00
CA THR A 19 -15.69 16.47 3.24
C THR A 19 -16.53 17.08 2.13
N ASN A 20 -16.21 18.30 1.69
CA ASN A 20 -16.96 18.97 0.61
C ASN A 20 -16.85 18.23 -0.73
N VAL A 21 -15.70 17.63 -1.04
CA VAL A 21 -15.52 16.78 -2.24
C VAL A 21 -16.40 15.53 -2.22
N GLN A 22 -16.64 14.95 -1.04
CA GLN A 22 -17.49 13.77 -0.89
C GLN A 22 -18.98 14.12 -1.07
N LEU A 23 -19.39 15.31 -0.63
CA LEU A 23 -20.78 15.77 -0.73
C LEU A 23 -21.12 16.43 -2.07
N GLU A 24 -20.13 16.92 -2.82
CA GLU A 24 -20.35 17.63 -4.08
C GLU A 24 -20.67 16.69 -5.25
N LYS A 25 -21.80 16.96 -5.90
CA LYS A 25 -22.35 16.17 -7.01
C LYS A 25 -21.90 16.66 -8.38
N ARG A 26 -21.52 17.94 -8.50
CA ARG A 26 -21.09 18.57 -9.76
C ARG A 26 -19.63 18.29 -10.05
N ILE A 27 -19.35 17.64 -11.18
CA ILE A 27 -18.00 17.21 -11.58
C ILE A 27 -17.02 18.39 -11.64
N TYR A 28 -17.41 19.50 -12.27
CA TYR A 28 -16.55 20.69 -12.39
C TYR A 28 -16.13 21.26 -11.02
N VAL A 29 -17.06 21.33 -10.08
CA VAL A 29 -16.78 21.83 -8.72
C VAL A 29 -15.89 20.85 -7.96
N LYS A 30 -16.11 19.55 -8.15
CA LYS A 30 -15.28 18.49 -7.56
C LYS A 30 -13.82 18.54 -8.04
N GLU A 31 -13.60 18.78 -9.33
CA GLU A 31 -12.25 18.95 -9.87
C GLU A 31 -11.56 20.22 -9.33
N LYS A 32 -12.30 21.33 -9.21
CA LYS A 32 -11.79 22.55 -8.58
C LYS A 32 -11.36 22.31 -7.13
N LEU A 33 -12.19 21.61 -6.35
CA LEU A 33 -11.89 21.26 -4.95
C LEU A 33 -10.67 20.33 -4.84
N LYS A 34 -10.50 19.38 -5.76
CA LYS A 34 -9.30 18.51 -5.81
C LYS A 34 -8.02 19.30 -6.08
N LEU A 35 -8.07 20.30 -6.97
CA LEU A 35 -6.94 21.19 -7.22
C LEU A 35 -6.57 22.01 -5.98
N GLU A 36 -7.56 22.49 -5.23
CA GLU A 36 -7.33 23.22 -3.97
C GLU A 36 -6.74 22.31 -2.88
N ILE A 37 -7.22 21.08 -2.77
CA ILE A 37 -6.64 20.05 -1.90
C ILE A 37 -5.17 19.80 -2.25
N LYS A 38 -4.84 19.66 -3.53
CA LYS A 38 -3.46 19.47 -4.00
C LYS A 38 -2.56 20.66 -3.62
N ALA A 39 -3.05 21.88 -3.79
CA ALA A 39 -2.31 23.09 -3.44
C ALA A 39 -2.05 23.21 -1.92
N ILE A 40 -3.03 22.87 -1.09
CA ILE A 40 -2.88 22.91 0.37
C ILE A 40 -1.90 21.84 0.86
N ARG A 41 -1.95 20.63 0.27
CA ARG A 41 -0.98 19.56 0.59
C ARG A 41 0.46 19.99 0.26
N GLY A 42 0.68 20.60 -0.89
CA GLY A 42 2.00 21.14 -1.25
C GLY A 42 2.51 22.19 -0.26
N ARG A 43 1.64 23.10 0.20
CA ARG A 43 2.02 24.12 1.22
C ARG A 43 2.36 23.52 2.59
N ILE A 44 1.66 22.45 2.98
CA ILE A 44 1.96 21.72 4.22
C ILE A 44 3.34 21.03 4.08
N GLU A 45 3.59 20.36 2.96
CA GLU A 45 4.88 19.71 2.66
C GLU A 45 6.06 20.70 2.66
N GLU A 46 5.89 21.87 2.04
CA GLU A 46 6.88 22.96 2.04
C GLU A 46 7.14 23.52 3.45
N SER A 47 6.13 23.54 4.30
CA SER A 47 6.24 24.05 5.67
C SER A 47 6.97 23.04 6.57
N LEU A 48 6.79 21.74 6.34
CA LEU A 48 7.40 20.67 7.12
C LEU A 48 8.86 20.41 6.75
N THR A 49 9.28 20.70 5.52
CA THR A 49 10.65 20.45 5.03
C THR A 49 11.70 21.42 5.56
N LYS A 50 11.31 22.55 6.18
CA LYS A 50 12.28 23.59 6.59
C LYS A 50 12.97 23.41 7.95
N GLU A 51 12.50 22.58 8.89
CA GLU A 51 13.15 22.44 10.21
C GLU A 51 12.89 21.05 10.80
N VAL A 52 13.93 20.31 11.16
CA VAL A 52 13.78 19.05 11.91
C VAL A 52 14.85 18.91 12.98
N GLU A 53 14.40 18.92 14.23
CA GLU A 53 14.95 18.17 15.36
C GLU A 53 13.78 17.47 16.06
N VAL A 54 13.92 16.18 16.34
CA VAL A 54 12.89 15.33 16.96
C VAL A 54 13.32 14.98 18.38
N LYS A 55 12.42 15.18 19.37
CA LYS A 55 12.48 14.56 20.70
C LYS A 55 11.16 13.85 20.99
N GLU A 56 11.28 12.68 21.60
CA GLU A 56 10.19 11.77 22.00
C GLU A 56 9.28 12.36 23.08
N ASN A 57 7.97 12.16 22.91
CA ASN A 57 6.98 11.72 23.92
C ASN A 57 5.57 12.17 23.48
N ASN A 58 4.70 11.20 23.12
CA ASN A 58 3.27 11.37 22.80
C ASN A 58 2.88 12.62 21.98
N THR A 59 3.73 13.01 21.05
CA THR A 59 3.58 14.19 20.20
C THR A 59 3.83 13.77 18.75
N VAL A 60 3.14 14.47 17.83
CA VAL A 60 3.30 14.32 16.38
C VAL A 60 4.79 14.31 16.04
N GLN A 61 5.35 13.15 15.69
CA GLN A 61 6.72 13.04 15.22
C GLN A 61 6.76 13.24 13.71
N ILE A 62 7.16 14.44 13.31
CA ILE A 62 7.63 14.75 11.96
C ILE A 62 9.10 14.32 11.93
N SER A 63 9.40 13.15 11.36
CA SER A 63 10.79 12.76 11.07
C SER A 63 11.19 13.21 9.65
N LYS A 64 12.50 13.44 9.47
CA LYS A 64 13.19 14.23 8.42
C LYS A 64 13.10 13.70 6.98
N GLU A 65 12.17 12.81 6.67
CA GLU A 65 12.05 12.19 5.36
C GLU A 65 10.58 12.07 4.96
N ASN A 66 10.08 13.00 4.15
CA ASN A 66 8.82 13.00 3.37
C ASN A 66 7.93 11.73 3.42
N ILE A 67 7.26 11.45 4.55
CA ILE A 67 6.21 10.43 4.64
C ILE A 67 4.92 11.07 5.14
N LEU A 68 3.97 11.27 4.21
CA LEU A 68 2.55 11.47 4.52
C LEU A 68 1.95 10.11 4.89
N VAL A 69 1.87 9.82 6.19
CA VAL A 69 1.17 8.64 6.71
C VAL A 69 -0.34 8.87 6.65
N TYR A 70 -1.01 8.28 5.67
CA TYR A 70 -2.40 7.85 5.87
C TYR A 70 -2.31 6.62 6.76
N ASN A 71 -2.69 6.74 8.05
CA ASN A 71 -2.42 5.78 9.16
C ASN A 71 -2.83 4.30 8.96
N THR A 72 -3.21 3.90 7.76
CA THR A 72 -3.60 2.53 7.44
C THR A 72 -2.94 1.99 6.18
N LYS A 73 -2.26 2.78 5.34
CA LYS A 73 -1.76 2.30 4.04
C LYS A 73 -0.27 2.57 3.87
N GLU A 74 0.46 1.57 3.40
CA GLU A 74 1.85 1.73 2.98
C GLU A 74 2.01 1.33 1.51
N ILE A 75 2.76 2.14 0.75
CA ILE A 75 2.95 1.94 -0.68
C ILE A 75 4.46 1.91 -0.98
N ARG A 76 4.95 0.84 -1.61
CA ARG A 76 6.33 0.71 -2.09
C ARG A 76 6.31 0.60 -3.61
N LYS A 77 7.03 1.50 -4.28
CA LYS A 77 7.08 1.56 -5.75
C LYS A 77 8.51 1.58 -6.28
N ASN A 78 8.69 1.05 -7.49
CA ASN A 78 9.89 1.23 -8.33
C ASN A 78 11.18 0.86 -7.58
N LYS A 79 11.22 -0.33 -6.98
CA LYS A 79 12.41 -0.87 -6.31
C LYS A 79 12.91 -2.09 -7.05
N GLU A 80 14.22 -2.25 -7.07
CA GLU A 80 14.88 -3.36 -7.73
C GLU A 80 15.91 -3.99 -6.80
N ASN A 81 15.96 -5.33 -6.78
CA ASN A 81 16.98 -6.12 -6.09
C ASN A 81 17.17 -5.74 -4.60
N GLN A 82 16.09 -5.35 -3.94
CA GLN A 82 16.11 -4.89 -2.56
C GLN A 82 15.40 -5.86 -1.62
N ARG A 83 15.86 -5.84 -0.36
CA ARG A 83 15.12 -6.40 0.77
C ARG A 83 14.20 -5.33 1.34
N LEU A 84 12.91 -5.61 1.43
CA LEU A 84 11.90 -4.69 1.95
C LEU A 84 11.19 -5.32 3.15
N GLU A 85 11.03 -4.54 4.22
CA GLU A 85 10.23 -4.90 5.39
C GLU A 85 9.13 -3.86 5.57
N VAL A 86 7.87 -4.32 5.57
CA VAL A 86 6.70 -3.45 5.46
C VAL A 86 5.61 -3.92 6.41
N LYS A 87 5.08 -3.00 7.23
CA LYS A 87 3.99 -3.27 8.16
C LYS A 87 2.96 -2.15 8.16
N ALA A 88 1.75 -2.46 7.71
CA ALA A 88 0.64 -1.50 7.66
C ALA A 88 -0.70 -2.23 7.64
N LYS A 89 -1.81 -1.51 7.78
CA LYS A 89 -3.13 -2.14 7.68
C LYS A 89 -3.41 -2.62 6.25
N GLU A 90 -3.06 -1.85 5.24
CA GLU A 90 -3.09 -2.21 3.83
C GLU A 90 -1.72 -1.91 3.19
N ILE A 91 -1.23 -2.82 2.36
CA ILE A 91 0.08 -2.69 1.71
C ILE A 91 -0.10 -2.73 0.20
N TYR A 92 0.57 -1.85 -0.52
CA TYR A 92 0.63 -1.80 -1.97
C TYR A 92 2.09 -1.91 -2.44
N LEU A 93 2.38 -2.95 -3.20
CA LEU A 93 3.68 -3.23 -3.79
C LEU A 93 3.56 -3.08 -5.30
N GLU A 94 4.17 -2.05 -5.89
CA GLU A 94 3.99 -1.73 -7.31
C GLU A 94 5.34 -1.64 -8.04
N ASN A 95 5.44 -2.23 -9.23
CA ASN A 95 6.63 -2.13 -10.09
C ASN A 95 7.93 -2.55 -9.34
N LEU A 96 7.91 -3.70 -8.67
CA LEU A 96 9.09 -4.24 -7.97
C LEU A 96 9.74 -5.35 -8.77
N VAL A 97 11.06 -5.35 -8.89
CA VAL A 97 11.81 -6.35 -9.68
C VAL A 97 12.90 -7.01 -8.83
N GLY A 98 12.94 -8.33 -8.78
CA GLY A 98 14.03 -9.04 -8.07
C GLY A 98 14.05 -8.84 -6.56
N CYS A 99 12.97 -8.32 -5.96
CA CYS A 99 12.94 -7.95 -4.55
C CYS A 99 12.60 -9.14 -3.65
N THR A 100 13.14 -9.12 -2.43
CA THR A 100 12.75 -10.01 -1.33
C THR A 100 11.96 -9.19 -0.31
N ILE A 101 10.69 -9.52 -0.11
CA ILE A 101 9.75 -8.70 0.65
C ILE A 101 9.22 -9.48 1.84
N TYR A 102 9.27 -8.85 3.02
CA TYR A 102 8.61 -9.30 4.25
C TYR A 102 7.48 -8.33 4.56
N ALA A 103 6.24 -8.76 4.35
CA ALA A 103 5.06 -7.90 4.46
C ALA A 103 4.08 -8.41 5.52
N HIS A 104 3.74 -7.55 6.48
CA HIS A 104 2.71 -7.84 7.47
C HIS A 104 1.55 -6.84 7.33
N SER A 105 0.45 -7.32 6.77
CA SER A 105 -0.78 -6.56 6.59
C SER A 105 -1.88 -7.03 7.54
N GLU A 106 -2.56 -6.08 8.18
CA GLU A 106 -3.74 -6.39 9.00
C GLU A 106 -4.98 -6.72 8.16
N GLU A 107 -5.08 -6.17 6.93
CA GLU A 107 -6.23 -6.35 6.04
C GLU A 107 -5.82 -6.90 4.68
N SER A 108 -5.17 -6.09 3.85
CA SER A 108 -4.93 -6.45 2.45
C SER A 108 -3.53 -6.13 1.95
N LEU A 109 -3.00 -7.05 1.16
CA LEU A 109 -1.76 -6.90 0.42
C LEU A 109 -2.10 -6.90 -1.08
N PHE A 110 -1.82 -5.78 -1.75
CA PHE A 110 -1.96 -5.59 -3.18
C PHE A 110 -0.58 -5.59 -3.82
N ILE A 111 -0.40 -6.40 -4.86
CA ILE A 111 0.86 -6.56 -5.57
C ILE A 111 0.56 -6.37 -7.04
N SER A 112 1.19 -5.39 -7.68
CA SER A 112 0.98 -5.08 -9.10
C SER A 112 2.28 -4.87 -9.84
N ASN A 113 2.33 -5.32 -11.10
CA ASN A 113 3.48 -5.13 -11.99
C ASN A 113 4.82 -5.60 -11.39
N CYS A 114 4.81 -6.64 -10.56
CA CYS A 114 6.01 -7.14 -9.90
C CYS A 114 6.57 -8.33 -10.69
N ILE A 115 7.90 -8.43 -10.76
CA ILE A 115 8.59 -9.46 -11.55
C ILE A 115 9.72 -10.08 -10.73
N ASN A 116 9.80 -11.41 -10.72
CA ASN A 116 10.89 -12.14 -10.08
C ASN A 116 11.07 -11.80 -8.58
N CYS A 117 9.97 -11.64 -7.85
CA CYS A 117 10.00 -11.28 -6.43
C CYS A 117 9.71 -12.48 -5.53
N GLN A 118 10.34 -12.50 -4.35
CA GLN A 118 10.03 -13.41 -3.26
C GLN A 118 9.28 -12.66 -2.18
N ILE A 119 8.09 -13.12 -1.83
CA ILE A 119 7.18 -12.42 -0.93
C ILE A 119 6.81 -13.33 0.23
N PHE A 120 7.32 -13.00 1.40
CA PHE A 120 7.01 -13.61 2.68
C PHE A 120 5.98 -12.74 3.38
N CYS A 121 4.74 -13.21 3.54
CA CYS A 121 3.69 -12.31 4.00
C CYS A 121 2.60 -12.92 4.87
N THR A 122 1.95 -12.02 5.61
CA THR A 122 0.70 -12.28 6.34
C THR A 122 -0.29 -11.19 5.97
N ALA A 123 -1.49 -11.56 5.52
CA ALA A 123 -2.57 -10.61 5.21
C ALA A 123 -3.94 -11.29 5.21
N LYS A 124 -5.05 -10.63 5.57
CA LYS A 124 -6.38 -11.24 5.41
C LYS A 124 -6.71 -11.55 3.96
N GLN A 125 -6.33 -10.67 3.05
CA GLN A 125 -6.51 -10.84 1.61
C GLN A 125 -5.23 -10.49 0.84
N ILE A 126 -4.85 -11.33 -0.13
CA ILE A 126 -3.72 -11.07 -1.02
C ILE A 126 -4.23 -10.97 -2.45
N ARG A 127 -3.94 -9.86 -3.14
CA ARG A 127 -4.28 -9.69 -4.56
C ARG A 127 -3.02 -9.44 -5.38
N LEU A 128 -2.85 -10.23 -6.43
CA LEU A 128 -1.74 -10.15 -7.36
C LEU A 128 -2.26 -9.80 -8.77
N THR A 129 -1.78 -8.72 -9.35
CA THR A 129 -2.17 -8.28 -10.68
C THR A 129 -0.96 -8.02 -11.58
N ASN A 130 -1.06 -8.36 -12.87
CA ASN A 130 -0.06 -8.07 -13.90
C ASN A 130 1.40 -8.40 -13.48
N SER A 131 1.62 -9.53 -12.80
CA SER A 131 2.91 -9.86 -12.19
C SER A 131 3.43 -11.22 -12.68
N SER A 132 4.74 -11.43 -12.69
CA SER A 132 5.33 -12.67 -13.19
C SER A 132 6.44 -13.20 -12.29
N LYS A 133 6.62 -14.53 -12.27
CA LYS A 133 7.70 -15.19 -11.52
C LYS A 133 7.69 -14.81 -10.04
N ILE A 134 6.51 -14.81 -9.43
CA ILE A 134 6.34 -14.47 -8.02
C ILE A 134 6.43 -15.74 -7.18
N PHE A 135 7.26 -15.71 -6.15
CA PHE A 135 7.25 -16.74 -5.11
C PHE A 135 6.54 -16.20 -3.87
N PHE A 136 5.54 -16.93 -3.39
CA PHE A 136 4.84 -16.67 -2.14
C PHE A 136 5.21 -17.68 -1.09
N ASP A 137 5.47 -17.18 0.11
CA ASP A 137 5.39 -17.93 1.34
C ASP A 137 4.43 -17.14 2.25
N ALA A 138 3.16 -17.53 2.25
CA ALA A 138 2.07 -16.65 2.68
C ALA A 138 1.15 -17.28 3.73
N PHE A 139 0.72 -16.45 4.68
CA PHE A 139 -0.44 -16.71 5.53
C PHE A 139 -1.59 -15.78 5.11
N THR A 140 -2.77 -16.34 4.86
CA THR A 140 -3.96 -15.54 4.56
C THR A 140 -5.26 -16.14 5.06
N TYR A 141 -6.21 -15.29 5.45
CA TYR A 141 -7.52 -15.72 5.96
C TYR A 141 -8.57 -15.94 4.86
N THR A 142 -8.35 -15.42 3.65
CA THR A 142 -9.36 -15.48 2.57
C THR A 142 -8.86 -16.12 1.29
N GLY A 143 -7.55 -16.20 1.11
CA GLY A 143 -6.92 -16.76 -0.08
C GLY A 143 -6.14 -15.74 -0.91
N ILE A 144 -5.62 -16.22 -2.04
CA ILE A 144 -4.82 -15.45 -2.97
C ILE A 144 -5.62 -15.26 -4.26
N PHE A 145 -5.77 -14.01 -4.67
CA PHE A 145 -6.53 -13.63 -5.86
C PHE A 145 -5.54 -13.18 -6.94
N ILE A 146 -5.56 -13.84 -8.09
CA ILE A 146 -4.59 -13.64 -9.17
C ILE A 146 -5.32 -13.12 -10.40
N GLU A 147 -4.73 -12.12 -11.06
CA GLU A 147 -5.20 -11.61 -12.34
C GLU A 147 -4.00 -11.19 -13.22
N LYS A 148 -4.05 -11.50 -14.52
CA LYS A 148 -3.06 -11.18 -15.55
C LYS A 148 -1.62 -11.50 -15.13
N SER A 149 -1.45 -12.54 -14.32
CA SER A 149 -0.17 -12.90 -13.73
C SER A 149 0.19 -14.33 -14.09
N ASN A 150 1.48 -14.67 -14.14
CA ASN A 150 1.95 -15.99 -14.54
C ASN A 150 3.19 -16.43 -13.75
N GLU A 151 3.53 -17.72 -13.87
CA GLU A 151 4.67 -18.33 -13.17
C GLU A 151 4.67 -18.10 -11.64
N VAL A 152 3.49 -18.06 -11.03
CA VAL A 152 3.35 -17.85 -9.58
C VAL A 152 3.61 -19.18 -8.85
N LYS A 153 4.51 -19.16 -7.88
CA LYS A 153 4.83 -20.32 -7.04
C LYS A 153 4.35 -20.02 -5.62
N ILE A 154 3.55 -20.91 -5.05
CA ILE A 154 2.99 -20.72 -3.70
C ILE A 154 3.49 -21.86 -2.83
N LYS A 155 4.21 -21.52 -1.76
CA LYS A 155 4.59 -22.46 -0.72
C LYS A 155 3.44 -22.62 0.27
N GLU A 156 3.01 -23.85 0.48
CA GLU A 156 1.97 -24.16 1.46
C GLU A 156 2.53 -24.04 2.88
N ARG A 157 1.85 -23.25 3.72
CA ARG A 157 2.12 -23.21 5.17
C ARG A 157 1.00 -23.93 5.92
N LYS A 158 1.35 -24.99 6.63
CA LYS A 158 0.44 -25.81 7.46
C LYS A 158 0.11 -25.13 8.79
N GLU A 159 -0.48 -23.94 8.71
CA GLU A 159 -0.93 -23.16 9.86
C GLU A 159 -2.46 -23.18 9.94
N LYS A 160 -3.01 -23.17 11.16
CA LYS A 160 -4.47 -23.15 11.37
C LYS A 160 -5.05 -21.86 10.77
N ASN A 161 -6.17 -21.98 10.06
CA ASN A 161 -6.87 -20.89 9.38
C ASN A 161 -6.07 -20.22 8.24
N ASN A 162 -5.00 -20.86 7.75
CA ASN A 162 -4.34 -20.40 6.55
C ASN A 162 -5.04 -20.94 5.30
N PHE A 163 -5.51 -20.03 4.46
CA PHE A 163 -6.16 -20.31 3.19
C PHE A 163 -5.27 -19.98 1.99
N CYS A 164 -3.93 -19.96 2.14
CA CYS A 164 -3.00 -19.72 1.03
C CYS A 164 -3.20 -20.68 -0.17
N CYS A 165 -3.74 -21.88 0.08
CA CYS A 165 -4.08 -22.87 -0.95
C CYS A 165 -5.40 -22.57 -1.68
N ASN A 166 -6.22 -21.65 -1.16
CA ASN A 166 -7.43 -21.16 -1.83
C ASN A 166 -7.06 -20.05 -2.82
N VAL A 167 -6.65 -20.44 -4.01
CA VAL A 167 -6.21 -19.53 -5.06
C VAL A 167 -7.31 -19.33 -6.09
N LYS A 168 -7.69 -18.09 -6.35
CA LYS A 168 -8.66 -17.71 -7.38
C LYS A 168 -7.96 -16.95 -8.49
N ASP A 169 -7.84 -17.59 -9.65
CA ASP A 169 -7.28 -16.96 -10.85
C ASP A 169 -8.40 -16.43 -11.76
N PHE A 170 -8.56 -15.12 -11.80
CA PHE A 170 -9.56 -14.45 -12.63
C PHE A 170 -9.17 -14.36 -14.10
N SER A 171 -7.92 -14.68 -14.46
CA SER A 171 -7.49 -14.76 -15.87
C SER A 171 -7.74 -16.12 -16.50
N ALA A 172 -7.93 -17.15 -15.68
CA ALA A 172 -8.22 -18.50 -16.13
C ALA A 172 -9.25 -19.17 -15.20
N PRO A 173 -10.52 -18.72 -15.22
CA PRO A 173 -11.52 -19.08 -14.21
C PRO A 173 -11.91 -20.57 -14.19
N PHE A 174 -11.63 -21.32 -15.26
CA PHE A 174 -11.99 -22.73 -15.39
C PHE A 174 -10.82 -23.71 -15.20
N SER A 175 -9.59 -23.28 -15.49
CA SER A 175 -8.38 -24.10 -15.32
C SER A 175 -7.15 -23.20 -15.45
N SER A 176 -6.44 -22.98 -14.34
CA SER A 176 -5.26 -22.11 -14.33
C SER A 176 -3.96 -22.90 -14.46
N LYS A 177 -3.09 -22.43 -15.36
CA LYS A 177 -1.66 -22.81 -15.44
C LYS A 177 -0.75 -21.70 -14.92
N ASN A 178 -1.32 -20.62 -14.40
CA ASN A 178 -0.59 -19.41 -14.03
C ASN A 178 0.07 -19.51 -12.66
N TYR A 179 -0.36 -20.46 -11.83
CA TYR A 179 0.26 -20.74 -10.55
C TYR A 179 0.49 -22.23 -10.33
N LYS A 180 1.39 -22.55 -9.41
CA LYS A 180 1.59 -23.90 -8.89
C LYS A 180 1.99 -23.87 -7.43
N PHE A 181 1.66 -24.95 -6.73
CA PHE A 181 2.16 -25.18 -5.38
C PHE A 181 3.57 -25.75 -5.41
N VAL A 182 4.39 -25.36 -4.45
CA VAL A 182 5.76 -25.84 -4.26
C VAL A 182 5.98 -26.19 -2.78
N ASN A 183 6.87 -27.16 -2.54
CA ASN A 183 7.25 -27.59 -1.19
C ASN A 183 8.35 -26.71 -0.60
#